data_AF-A0A6M0SYS0-F1
#
_entry.id   AF-A0A6M0SYS0-F1
#
_cell.length_a   1.000
_cell.length_b   1.000
_cell.length_c   1.000
_cell.angle_alpha   90.00
_cell.angle_beta   90.00
_cell.angle_gamma   90.00
#
_symmetry.space_group_name_H-M   'P 1'
#
loop_
_entity.id
_entity.type
_entity.pdbx_description
1 polymer ?
#
loop_
_entity_poly.entity_id
_entity_poly.type
_entity_poly.pdbx_seq_one_letter_code
_entity_poly.pdbx_strand_id
1 'polypeptide(L)' 'MEKVIGIFDNYFLVLVLIEGCISIFIDAPSFKESNMIKSYKQSRYISIFIIIISLILYILQGILF' A
#
# COMPACT_ATOMS: atom_id res chain seq x y z
N MET A 1 -22.52 11.27 8.68
CA MET A 1 -21.23 10.90 9.30
C MET A 1 -20.44 10.15 8.25
N GLU A 2 -19.47 10.81 7.64
CA GLU A 2 -18.51 10.19 6.74
C GLU A 2 -17.72 9.16 7.55
N LYS A 3 -18.11 7.88 7.45
CA LYS A 3 -17.32 6.81 8.06
C LYS A 3 -16.02 6.73 7.27
N VAL A 4 -14.87 6.72 7.95
CA VAL A 4 -13.53 6.60 7.34
C VAL A 4 -13.43 5.45 6.32
N ILE A 5 -14.24 4.39 6.51
CA ILE A 5 -14.39 3.26 5.57
C ILE A 5 -14.84 3.71 4.17
N GLY A 6 -15.65 4.76 4.05
CA GLY A 6 -16.14 5.29 2.78
C GLY A 6 -15.04 5.92 1.90
N ILE A 7 -13.85 6.14 2.44
CA ILE A 7 -12.70 6.70 1.69
C ILE A 7 -11.99 5.60 0.89
N PHE A 8 -12.14 4.32 1.26
CA PHE A 8 -11.42 3.20 0.66
C PHE A 8 -12.01 2.74 -0.68
N ASP A 9 -12.44 3.68 -1.52
CA ASP A 9 -13.09 3.42 -2.80
C ASP A 9 -12.12 2.93 -3.89
N ASN A 10 -12.66 2.71 -5.10
CA ASN A 10 -11.86 2.33 -6.27
C ASN A 10 -10.70 3.28 -6.53
N TYR A 11 -10.90 4.58 -6.30
CA TYR A 11 -9.88 5.59 -6.53
C TYR A 11 -8.73 5.45 -5.52
N PHE A 12 -9.05 5.30 -4.24
CA PHE A 12 -8.07 5.03 -3.19
C PHE A 12 -7.30 3.72 -3.44
N LEU A 13 -8.01 2.65 -3.82
CA LEU A 13 -7.40 1.36 -4.11
C LEU A 13 -6.37 1.47 -5.24
N VAL A 14 -6.71 2.15 -6.34
CA VAL A 14 -5.80 2.36 -7.48
C VAL A 14 -4.57 3.15 -7.06
N LEU A 15 -4.73 4.23 -6.27
CA LEU A 15 -3.61 5.01 -5.76
C LEU A 15 -2.66 4.18 -4.92
N VAL A 16 -3.18 3.40 -3.96
CA VAL A 16 -2.36 2.54 -3.10
C VAL A 16 -1.62 1.47 -3.91
N LEU A 17 -2.25 0.91 -4.94
CA LEU A 17 -1.59 -0.05 -5.82
C LEU A 17 -0.44 0.59 -6.59
N ILE A 18 -0.63 1.80 -7.12
CA ILE A 18 0.42 2.55 -7.83
C ILE A 18 1.58 2.86 -6.88
N GLU A 19 1.31 3.45 -5.72
CA GLU A 19 2.34 3.78 -4.72
C GLU A 19 3.04 2.52 -4.19
N GLY A 20 2.28 1.46 -3.94
CA GLY A 20 2.80 0.16 -3.53
C GLY A 20 3.75 -0.45 -4.57
N CYS A 21 3.38 -0.37 -5.87
CA CYS A 21 4.25 -0.80 -6.97
C CYS A 21 5.52 0.05 -7.04
N ILE A 22 5.39 1.38 -6.98
CA ILE A 22 6.55 2.29 -6.98
C ILE A 22 7.50 1.93 -5.84
N SER A 23 7.01 1.78 -4.61
CA SER A 23 7.88 1.47 -3.48
C SER A 23 8.53 0.08 -3.59
N ILE A 24 7.83 -0.92 -4.14
CA ILE A 24 8.40 -2.27 -4.31
C ILE A 24 9.45 -2.34 -5.43
N PHE A 25 9.25 -1.61 -6.53
CA PHE A 25 10.07 -1.70 -7.75
C PHE A 25 11.07 -0.56 -7.94
N ILE A 26 10.91 0.56 -7.25
CA ILE A 26 11.78 1.75 -7.36
C ILE A 26 12.46 1.98 -6.00
N ASP A 27 11.69 2.23 -4.93
CA ASP A 27 12.27 2.59 -3.64
C ASP A 27 13.08 1.43 -3.03
N ALA A 28 12.51 0.23 -2.98
CA ALA A 28 13.19 -0.93 -2.42
C ALA A 28 14.51 -1.23 -3.16
N PRO A 29 14.56 -1.34 -4.50
CA PRO A 29 15.84 -1.49 -5.21
C PRO A 29 16.83 -0.36 -4.93
N SER A 30 16.39 0.90 -4.84
CA SER A 30 17.29 2.03 -4.52
C SER A 30 17.97 1.88 -3.16
N PHE A 31 17.27 1.36 -2.15
CA PHE A 31 17.86 1.05 -0.85
C PHE A 31 18.85 -0.10 -0.93
N LYS A 32 18.60 -1.09 -1.78
CA LYS A 32 19.52 -2.21 -1.99
C LYS A 32 20.81 -1.75 -2.67
N GLU A 33 20.70 -0.89 -3.69
CA GLU A 33 21.85 -0.30 -4.39
C GLU A 33 22.71 0.56 -3.46
N SER A 34 22.08 1.23 -2.49
CA SER A 34 22.76 2.02 -1.46
C SER A 34 23.33 1.19 -0.29
N ASN A 35 23.38 -0.15 -0.40
CA ASN A 35 23.75 -1.09 0.68
C ASN A 35 22.88 -1.00 1.96
N MET A 36 21.71 -0.38 1.88
CA MET A 36 20.77 -0.21 3.00
C MET A 36 19.79 -1.40 3.09
N ILE A 37 20.31 -2.59 3.35
CA ILE A 37 19.53 -3.85 3.34
C ILE A 37 18.36 -3.85 4.34
N LYS A 38 18.51 -3.18 5.49
CA LYS A 38 17.41 -3.04 6.47
C LYS A 38 16.25 -2.23 5.87
N SER A 39 16.54 -1.08 5.27
CA SER A 39 15.54 -0.22 4.62
C SER A 39 14.91 -0.89 3.42
N TYR A 40 15.67 -1.65 2.62
CA TYR A 40 15.14 -2.48 1.54
C TYR A 40 14.04 -3.43 2.02
N LYS A 41 14.33 -4.19 3.09
CA LYS A 41 13.35 -5.12 3.68
C LYS A 41 12.14 -4.37 4.24
N GLN A 42 12.38 -3.29 4.98
CA GLN A 42 11.32 -2.49 5.58
C GLN A 42 10.37 -1.91 4.52
N SER A 43 10.90 -1.28 3.47
CA SER A 43 10.11 -0.73 2.35
C SER A 43 9.25 -1.82 1.71
N ARG A 44 9.82 -2.98 1.38
CA ARG A 44 9.04 -4.10 0.82
C ARG A 44 7.93 -4.58 1.75
N TYR A 45 8.23 -4.83 3.02
CA TYR A 45 7.24 -5.33 3.97
C TYR A 45 6.13 -4.31 4.23
N ILE A 46 6.47 -3.02 4.39
CA ILE A 46 5.50 -1.95 4.63
C ILE A 46 4.58 -1.79 3.43
N SER A 47 5.13 -1.75 2.21
CA SER A 47 4.31 -1.61 0.99
C SER A 47 3.36 -2.78 0.79
N ILE A 48 3.83 -4.02 0.97
CA ILE A 48 2.97 -5.21 0.90
C ILE A 48 1.87 -5.14 1.97
N PHE A 49 2.23 -4.75 3.20
CA PHE A 49 1.28 -4.66 4.31
C PHE A 49 0.19 -3.60 4.06
N ILE A 50 0.56 -2.42 3.55
CA ILE A 50 -0.39 -1.34 3.21
C ILE A 50 -1.34 -1.78 2.10
N ILE A 51 -0.84 -2.48 1.06
CA ILE A 51 -1.67 -3.02 -0.01
C ILE A 51 -2.70 -4.02 0.55
N ILE A 52 -2.26 -4.94 1.42
CA ILE A 52 -3.13 -5.94 2.05
C ILE A 52 -4.22 -5.27 2.89
N ILE A 53 -3.86 -4.32 3.75
CA ILE A 53 -4.84 -3.60 4.57
C ILE A 53 -5.84 -2.83 3.70
N SER A 54 -5.36 -2.16 2.66
CA SER A 54 -6.21 -1.38 1.76
C SER A 54 -7.20 -2.27 1.01
N LEU A 55 -6.77 -3.45 0.57
CA LEU A 55 -7.65 -4.48 -0.01
C LEU A 55 -8.74 -4.94 0.96
N ILE A 56 -8.38 -5.22 2.22
CA ILE A 56 -9.35 -5.62 3.26
C ILE A 56 -10.38 -4.50 3.47
N LEU A 57 -9.92 -3.26 3.58
CA LEU A 57 -10.79 -2.11 3.82
C LEU A 57 -11.70 -1.79 2.63
N TYR A 58 -11.22 -1.95 1.40
CA TYR A 58 -12.03 -1.86 0.18
C TYR A 58 -13.16 -2.91 0.16
N ILE A 59 -12.83 -4.17 0.51
CA ILE A 59 -13.85 -5.23 0.59
C ILE A 59 -14.88 -4.90 1.69
N LEU A 60 -14.43 -4.43 2.86
CA LEU A 60 -15.32 -4.03 3.94
C LEU A 60 -16.23 -2.85 3.54
N GLN A 61 -15.70 -1.88 2.82
CA GLN A 61 -16.49 -0.77 2.29
C GLN A 61 -17.62 -1.28 1.39
N GLY A 62 -17.32 -2.15 0.42
CA GLY A 62 -18.33 -2.70 -0.49
C GLY A 62 -19.36 -3.64 0.16
N ILE A 63 -19.10 -4.14 1.37
CA ILE A 63 -20.09 -4.90 2.16
C ILE A 63 -20.96 -3.97 3.01
N LEU A 64 -20.39 -2.88 3.52
CA LEU A 64 -21.05 -1.96 4.46
C LEU A 64 -21.86 -0.85 3.77
N PHE A 65 -21.61 -0.59 2.49
CA PHE A 65 -22.23 0.45 1.66
C PHE A 65 -22.73 -0.13 0.35
#